data_AF-A0A962FDK2-F1
#
_entry.id   AF-A0A962FDK2-F1
#
_cell.length_a   1.000
_cell.length_b   1.000
_cell.length_c   1.000
_cell.angle_alpha   90.00
_cell.angle_beta   90.00
_cell.angle_gamma   90.00
#
_symmetry.space_group_name_H-M   'P 1'
#
loop_
_entity.id
_entity.type
_entity.pdbx_description
1 polymer ?
#
loop_
_entity_poly.entity_id
_entity_poly.type
_entity_poly.pdbx_seq_one_letter_code
_entity_poly.pdbx_strand_id
1 'polypeptide(L)' 'ADALGLAFSAHPRDEAAALDAYSRARFARANRVQRASRLQGIVYHLSGPAAFVRDRTMRAIGREGMAKASDWIYRE' A
#
# COMPACT_ATOMS: atom_id res chain seq x y z
N ALA A 1 6.39 -12.29 -6.12
CA ALA A 1 5.89 -12.83 -4.84
C ALA A 1 7.06 -13.42 -4.05
N ASP A 2 8.22 -12.76 -4.15
CA ASP A 2 9.50 -13.48 -4.12
C ASP A 2 10.21 -13.33 -2.79
N ALA A 3 9.74 -12.41 -1.94
CA ALA A 3 10.32 -12.12 -0.63
C ALA A 3 10.36 -13.34 0.31
N LEU A 4 9.36 -14.22 0.26
CA LEU A 4 9.35 -15.44 1.05
C LEU A 4 10.42 -16.43 0.57
N GLY A 5 10.49 -16.64 -0.74
CA GLY A 5 11.52 -17.49 -1.35
C GLY A 5 12.93 -16.98 -1.09
N LEU A 6 13.15 -15.67 -1.21
CA LEU A 6 14.41 -15.01 -0.89
C LEU A 6 14.79 -15.23 0.58
N ALA A 7 13.86 -15.06 1.51
CA ALA A 7 14.14 -15.27 2.93
C ALA A 7 14.52 -16.73 3.25
N PHE A 8 13.81 -17.72 2.69
CA PHE A 8 14.14 -19.13 2.87
C PHE A 8 15.44 -19.54 2.16
N SER A 9 15.79 -18.90 1.04
CA SER A 9 17.09 -19.11 0.39
C SER A 9 18.26 -18.54 1.20
N ALA A 10 18.05 -17.45 1.94
CA ALA A 10 19.05 -16.82 2.79
C ALA A 10 19.25 -17.54 4.14
N HIS A 11 18.23 -18.25 4.62
CA HIS A 11 18.23 -18.98 5.90
C HIS A 11 17.88 -20.47 5.72
N PRO A 12 18.71 -21.25 5.00
CA PRO A 12 18.42 -22.66 4.74
C PRO A 12 18.49 -23.47 6.04
N ARG A 13 17.41 -24.22 6.34
CA ARG A 13 17.22 -25.03 7.56
C ARG A 13 17.04 -24.22 8.86
N ASP A 14 16.73 -22.94 8.74
CA ASP A 14 16.30 -22.10 9.87
C ASP A 14 15.01 -21.36 9.49
N GLU A 15 13.88 -22.05 9.68
CA GLU A 15 12.56 -21.56 9.31
C GLU A 15 12.17 -20.32 10.13
N ALA A 16 12.60 -20.24 11.39
CA ALA A 16 12.30 -19.12 12.27
C ALA A 16 12.99 -17.85 11.78
N ALA A 17 14.29 -17.93 11.45
CA ALA A 17 15.03 -16.81 10.87
C ALA A 17 14.46 -16.39 9.51
N ALA A 18 14.10 -17.35 8.66
CA ALA A 18 13.48 -17.07 7.36
C ALA A 18 12.14 -16.30 7.51
N LEU A 19 11.27 -16.73 8.43
CA LEU A 19 9.99 -16.07 8.66
C LEU A 19 10.16 -14.68 9.29
N ASP A 20 11.13 -14.49 10.21
CA ASP A 20 11.45 -13.16 10.75
C ASP A 20 11.96 -12.22 9.65
N ALA A 21 12.88 -12.69 8.81
CA ALA A 21 13.41 -11.92 7.68
C ALA A 21 12.30 -11.52 6.68
N TYR A 22 11.42 -12.46 6.32
CA TYR A 22 10.25 -12.17 5.49
C TYR A 22 9.33 -11.14 6.15
N SER A 23 9.03 -11.31 7.43
CA SER A 23 8.17 -10.40 8.19
C SER A 23 8.74 -8.98 8.17
N ARG A 24 10.02 -8.80 8.54
CA ARG A 24 10.69 -7.49 8.51
C ARG A 24 10.68 -6.84 7.14
N ALA A 25 10.93 -7.61 6.09
CA ALA A 25 10.95 -7.11 4.72
C ALA A 25 9.56 -6.63 4.24
N ARG A 26 8.47 -7.21 4.76
CA ARG A 26 7.11 -6.95 4.28
C ARG A 26 6.27 -6.06 5.20
N PHE A 27 6.55 -6.07 6.49
CA PHE A 27 5.68 -5.50 7.51
C PHE A 27 5.36 -4.03 7.27
N ALA A 28 6.38 -3.19 7.06
CA ALA A 28 6.18 -1.75 6.86
C ALA A 28 5.33 -1.45 5.62
N ARG A 29 5.66 -2.08 4.48
CA ARG A 29 4.91 -1.88 3.22
C ARG A 29 3.49 -2.41 3.32
N ALA A 30 3.28 -3.60 3.87
CA ALA A 30 1.94 -4.18 4.04
C ALA A 30 1.05 -3.30 4.91
N ASN A 31 1.58 -2.78 6.02
CA ASN A 31 0.84 -1.84 6.87
C ASN A 31 0.53 -0.52 6.16
N ARG A 32 1.47 0.03 5.39
CA ARG A 32 1.23 1.24 4.59
C ARG A 32 0.09 1.04 3.59
N VAL A 33 0.06 -0.09 2.88
CA VAL A 33 -1.02 -0.48 1.96
C VAL A 33 -2.36 -0.57 2.69
N GLN A 34 -2.43 -1.32 3.79
CA GLN A 34 -3.69 -1.45 4.53
C GLN A 34 -4.23 -0.10 5.04
N ARG A 35 -3.36 0.77 5.56
CA ARG A 35 -3.78 2.11 6.01
C ARG A 35 -4.29 2.96 4.86
N ALA A 36 -3.60 2.94 3.72
CA ALA A 36 -4.02 3.66 2.52
C ALA A 36 -5.36 3.15 1.98
N SER A 37 -5.56 1.83 1.93
CA SER A 37 -6.84 1.24 1.49
C SER A 37 -8.00 1.62 2.39
N ARG A 38 -7.81 1.62 3.72
CA ARG A 38 -8.85 2.08 4.66
C ARG A 38 -9.21 3.55 4.44
N LEU A 39 -8.20 4.41 4.27
CA LEU A 39 -8.43 5.82 3.99
C LEU A 39 -9.15 6.03 2.65
N GLN A 40 -8.75 5.33 1.60
CA GLN A 40 -9.45 5.38 0.30
C GLN A 40 -10.90 4.93 0.42
N GLY A 41 -11.15 3.83 1.15
CA GLY A 41 -12.51 3.36 1.44
C GLY A 41 -13.36 4.46 2.09
N ILE A 42 -12.83 5.14 3.11
CA ILE A 42 -13.53 6.28 3.76
C ILE A 42 -13.77 7.42 2.77
N VAL A 43 -12.73 7.86 2.06
CA VAL A 43 -12.79 9.02 1.15
C VAL A 43 -13.78 8.77 0.01
N TYR A 44 -13.78 7.58 -0.59
CA TYR A 44 -14.65 7.27 -1.72
C TYR A 44 -16.13 7.13 -1.32
N HIS A 45 -16.41 6.80 -0.06
CA HIS A 45 -17.77 6.72 0.46
C HIS A 45 -18.25 8.00 1.18
N LEU A 46 -17.49 9.10 1.11
CA LEU A 46 -17.97 10.40 1.57
C LEU A 46 -19.26 10.80 0.85
N SER A 47 -20.16 11.43 1.60
CA SER A 47 -21.46 11.91 1.15
C SER A 47 -21.65 13.39 1.49
N GLY A 48 -22.71 14.00 0.94
CA GLY A 48 -23.08 15.39 1.24
C GLY A 48 -21.98 16.42 0.91
N PRO A 49 -21.78 17.45 1.73
CA PRO A 49 -20.76 18.48 1.48
C PRO A 49 -19.33 17.94 1.37
N ALA A 50 -19.01 16.85 2.07
CA ALA A 50 -17.69 16.22 2.00
C ALA A 50 -17.44 15.56 0.62
N ALA A 51 -18.48 14.98 0.01
CA ALA A 51 -18.40 14.44 -1.35
C ALA A 51 -18.10 15.54 -2.37
N PHE A 52 -18.69 16.73 -2.21
CA PHE A 52 -18.42 17.87 -3.08
C PHE A 52 -16.95 18.29 -3.03
N VAL A 53 -16.38 18.40 -1.82
CA VAL A 53 -14.96 18.74 -1.64
C VAL A 53 -14.08 17.67 -2.27
N ARG A 54 -14.34 16.38 -2.02
CA ARG A 54 -13.62 15.26 -2.65
C ARG A 54 -13.63 15.38 -4.18
N ASP A 55 -14.80 15.57 -4.79
CA ASP A 55 -14.94 15.59 -6.24
C ASP A 55 -14.19 16.77 -6.87
N ARG A 56 -14.18 17.93 -6.20
CA ARG A 56 -13.41 19.09 -6.65
C ARG A 56 -11.91 18.86 -6.54
N THR A 57 -11.45 18.27 -5.43
CA THR A 57 -10.05 17.91 -5.26
C THR A 57 -9.59 16.90 -6.32
N MET A 58 -10.36 15.84 -6.56
CA MET A 58 -10.05 14.83 -7.58
C MET A 58 -9.98 15.42 -8.99
N ARG A 59 -10.90 16.32 -9.33
CA ARG A 59 -10.87 17.04 -10.62
C ARG A 59 -9.65 17.94 -10.75
N ALA A 60 -9.26 18.64 -9.67
CA ALA A 60 -8.12 19.54 -9.68
C ALA A 60 -6.79 18.81 -9.87
N ILE A 61 -6.59 17.65 -9.22
CA ILE A 61 -5.37 16.85 -9.37
C ILE A 61 -5.33 16.02 -10.67
N GLY A 62 -6.50 15.74 -11.25
CA GLY A 62 -6.64 15.08 -12.54
C GLY A 62 -6.03 13.68 -12.61
N ARG A 63 -5.93 13.13 -13.83
CA ARG A 63 -5.45 11.75 -14.05
C ARG A 63 -4.01 11.54 -13.58
N GLU A 64 -3.13 12.50 -13.87
CA GLU A 64 -1.71 12.39 -13.53
C GLU A 64 -1.48 12.45 -12.03
N GLY A 65 -2.15 13.37 -11.33
CA GLY A 65 -2.07 13.44 -9.86
C GLY A 65 -2.62 12.18 -9.19
N MET A 66 -3.72 11.63 -9.70
CA MET A 66 -4.27 10.36 -9.22
C MET A 66 -3.31 9.18 -9.46
N ALA A 67 -2.64 9.13 -10.61
CA ALA A 67 -1.62 8.11 -10.89
C ALA A 67 -0.43 8.25 -9.92
N LYS A 68 0.11 9.46 -9.78
CA LYS A 68 1.23 9.77 -8.89
C LYS A 68 0.95 9.40 -7.43
N ALA A 69 -0.29 9.62 -6.97
CA ALA A 69 -0.72 9.23 -5.62
C ALA A 69 -0.66 7.70 -5.38
N SER A 70 -0.71 6.89 -6.43
CA SER A 70 -0.66 5.42 -6.37
C SER A 70 0.69 4.84 -6.80
N ASP A 71 1.63 5.67 -7.26
CA ASP A 71 2.92 5.20 -7.79
C ASP A 71 3.70 4.38 -6.77
N TRP A 72 3.67 4.76 -5.49
CA TRP A 72 4.34 4.00 -4.44
C TRP A 72 3.81 2.57 -4.26
N ILE A 73 2.62 2.25 -4.77
CA ILE A 73 2.04 0.88 -4.74
C ILE A 73 2.54 0.06 -5.93
N TYR A 74 2.70 0.68 -7.10
CA TYR A 74 2.90 -0.01 -8.37
C TYR A 74 4.28 0.16 -9.00
N ARG A 75 5.04 1.19 -8.60
CA ARG A 75 6.32 1.60 -9.20
C ARG A 75 7.47 1.72 -8.20
N GLU A 76 7.19 1.73 -6.89
CA GLU A 76 8.15 1.38 -5.83
C GLU A 76 8.10 -0.12 -5.54
#